data_AF-A0A1I4AYC9-F1
#
_entry.id   AF-A0A1I4AYC9-F1
#
_cell.length_a   1.000
_cell.length_b   1.000
_cell.length_c   1.000
_cell.angle_alpha   90.00
_cell.angle_beta   90.00
_cell.angle_gamma   90.00
#
_symmetry.space_group_name_H-M   'P 1'
#
loop_
_entity.id
_entity.type
_entity.pdbx_description
1 polymer ?
#
loop_
_entity_poly.entity_id
_entity_poly.type
_entity_poly.pdbx_seq_one_letter_code
_entity_poly.pdbx_strand_id
1 'polypeptide(L)'
;MLYPTITIDDSFMDLIQQVRDHRSQLPICPSVKEGVNIKSLITEFLDKEFYKSDYDSITRTLISDDVTYEQTSLTLREIADKLF
;
A
#
# COMPACT_ATOMS: atom_id res chain seq x y z
N MET A 1 14.36 -5.89 1.51
CA MET A 1 12.90 -5.79 1.71
C MET A 1 12.63 -5.14 3.06
N LEU A 2 11.97 -3.97 3.08
CA LEU A 2 11.82 -3.13 4.27
C LEU A 2 10.74 -3.62 5.26
N TYR A 3 9.64 -4.18 4.77
CA TYR A 3 8.46 -4.44 5.60
C TYR A 3 8.73 -5.24 6.90
N PRO A 4 9.54 -6.32 6.89
CA PRO A 4 9.83 -7.09 8.12
C PRO A 4 10.59 -6.31 9.20
N THR A 5 11.18 -5.15 8.87
CA THR A 5 11.90 -4.31 9.83
C THR A 5 11.01 -3.21 10.43
N ILE A 6 9.75 -3.13 10.02
CA ILE A 6 8.79 -2.14 10.52
C ILE A 6 8.04 -2.73 11.71
N THR A 7 8.04 -2.00 12.84
CA THR A 7 7.17 -2.32 13.97
C THR A 7 5.85 -1.61 13.80
N ILE A 8 4.75 -2.36 13.79
CA ILE A 8 3.38 -1.84 13.76
C ILE A 8 2.85 -1.88 15.19
N ASP A 9 3.05 -0.79 15.91
CA ASP A 9 2.54 -0.57 17.27
C ASP A 9 1.43 0.49 17.28
N ASP A 10 0.91 0.79 18.46
CA ASP A 10 -0.17 1.77 18.64
C ASP A 10 0.24 3.15 18.10
N SER A 11 1.51 3.54 18.25
CA SER A 11 2.01 4.82 17.72
C SER A 11 2.01 4.84 16.20
N PHE A 12 2.29 3.72 15.55
CA PHE A 12 2.21 3.61 14.09
C PHE A 12 0.75 3.67 13.62
N MET A 13 -0.18 3.04 14.35
CA MET A 13 -1.61 3.11 14.05
C MET A 13 -2.17 4.53 14.20
N ASP A 14 -1.76 5.25 15.24
CA ASP A 14 -2.11 6.67 15.42
C ASP A 14 -1.59 7.53 14.27
N LEU A 15 -0.36 7.27 13.81
CA LEU A 15 0.21 7.96 12.65
C LEU A 15 -0.60 7.70 11.38
N ILE A 16 -1.03 6.47 11.13
CA ILE A 16 -1.90 6.13 10.00
C ILE A 16 -3.18 6.96 10.06
N GLN A 17 -3.84 7.02 11.22
CA GLN A 17 -5.09 7.76 11.38
C GLN A 17 -4.88 9.26 11.13
N GLN A 18 -3.85 9.86 11.73
CA GLN A 18 -3.51 11.27 11.53
C GLN A 18 -3.25 11.61 10.05
N VAL A 19 -2.50 10.75 9.34
CA VAL A 19 -2.23 10.94 7.92
C VAL A 19 -3.51 10.83 7.09
N ARG A 20 -4.40 9.90 7.42
CA ARG A 20 -5.70 9.74 6.74
C ARG A 20 -6.59 10.95 6.95
N ASP A 21 -6.70 11.43 8.19
CA ASP A 21 -7.50 12.61 8.54
C ASP A 21 -6.99 13.85 7.81
N HIS A 22 -5.67 14.08 7.82
CA HIS A 22 -5.08 15.19 7.09
C HIS A 22 -5.33 15.10 5.58
N ARG A 23 -5.12 13.92 4.97
CA ARG A 23 -5.35 13.72 3.53
C ARG A 23 -6.82 13.84 3.16
N SER A 24 -7.76 13.53 4.07
CA SER A 24 -9.21 13.62 3.79
C SER A 24 -9.64 15.05 3.43
N GLN A 25 -8.95 16.04 4.01
CA GLN A 25 -9.15 17.46 3.78
C GLN A 25 -8.65 17.92 2.40
N LEU A 26 -7.80 17.14 1.74
CA LEU A 26 -7.23 17.49 0.44
C LEU A 26 -8.09 16.90 -0.69
N PRO A 27 -8.52 17.70 -1.68
CA PRO A 27 -9.32 17.19 -2.81
C PRO A 27 -8.54 16.22 -3.71
N ILE A 28 -7.21 16.35 -3.74
CA ILE A 28 -6.30 15.54 -4.56
C ILE A 28 -6.05 14.13 -4.01
N CYS A 29 -6.59 13.78 -2.83
CA CYS A 29 -6.41 12.48 -2.20
C CYS A 29 -7.70 11.65 -2.29
N PRO A 30 -7.96 10.96 -3.42
CA PRO A 30 -9.20 10.20 -3.60
C PRO A 30 -9.29 8.99 -2.66
N SER A 31 -8.14 8.46 -2.22
CA SER A 31 -8.02 7.23 -1.41
C SER A 31 -8.61 7.33 0.01
N VAL A 32 -8.86 8.54 0.50
CA VAL A 32 -9.38 8.80 1.86
C VAL A 32 -10.76 9.46 1.84
N LYS A 33 -11.41 9.51 0.67
CA LYS A 33 -12.76 10.04 0.53
C LYS A 33 -13.79 9.06 1.09
N GLU A 34 -14.90 9.62 1.53
CA GLU A 34 -16.03 8.84 2.05
C GLU A 34 -16.50 7.81 1.01
N GLY A 35 -16.81 6.60 1.48
CA GLY A 35 -17.21 5.48 0.63
C GLY A 35 -16.05 4.69 -0.01
N VAL A 36 -14.80 5.13 0.11
CA VAL A 36 -13.64 4.40 -0.42
C VAL A 36 -13.13 3.35 0.57
N ASN A 37 -13.25 2.08 0.20
CA ASN A 37 -12.66 0.97 0.94
C ASN A 37 -11.26 0.64 0.40
N ILE A 38 -10.23 1.07 1.13
CA ILE A 38 -8.82 0.88 0.72
C ILE A 38 -8.43 -0.58 0.59
N LYS A 39 -8.84 -1.42 1.54
CA LYS A 39 -8.54 -2.84 1.51
C LYS A 39 -9.09 -3.51 0.24
N SER A 40 -10.33 -3.18 -0.12
CA SER A 40 -10.96 -3.70 -1.33
C SER A 40 -10.25 -3.19 -2.59
N LEU A 41 -9.89 -1.90 -2.64
CA LEU A 41 -9.17 -1.32 -3.77
C LEU A 41 -7.78 -1.94 -3.97
N ILE A 42 -7.02 -2.12 -2.90
CA ILE A 42 -5.70 -2.80 -2.95
C ILE A 42 -5.90 -4.23 -3.45
N THR A 43 -6.85 -4.96 -2.88
CA THR A 43 -7.15 -6.35 -3.25
C THR A 43 -7.49 -6.46 -4.74
N GLU A 44 -8.34 -5.56 -5.26
CA GLU A 44 -8.71 -5.52 -6.67
C GLU A 44 -7.50 -5.30 -7.58
N PHE A 45 -6.61 -4.36 -7.24
CA PHE A 45 -5.40 -4.11 -8.05
C PHE A 45 -4.44 -5.30 -8.04
N LEU A 46 -4.31 -5.98 -6.90
CA LEU A 46 -3.48 -7.18 -6.79
C LEU A 46 -4.07 -8.35 -7.58
N ASP A 47 -5.38 -8.58 -7.47
CA ASP A 47 -6.07 -9.69 -8.16
C ASP A 47 -6.08 -9.50 -9.68
N LYS A 48 -6.05 -8.25 -10.16
CA LYS A 48 -5.93 -7.89 -11.58
C LYS A 48 -4.48 -7.79 -12.06
N GLU A 49 -3.50 -7.98 -11.17
CA GLU A 49 -2.08 -7.71 -11.44
C GLU A 49 -1.85 -6.34 -12.08
N PHE A 50 -2.65 -5.33 -11.70
CA PHE A 50 -2.81 -4.07 -12.43
C PHE A 50 -1.47 -3.35 -12.69
N TYR A 51 -0.55 -3.41 -11.72
CA TYR A 51 0.76 -2.77 -11.79
C TYR A 51 1.89 -3.70 -12.22
N LYS A 52 1.64 -4.97 -12.54
CA LYS A 52 2.70 -5.95 -12.79
C LYS A 52 3.62 -5.54 -13.93
N SER A 53 3.05 -5.12 -15.05
CA SER A 53 3.82 -4.67 -16.23
C SER A 53 4.71 -3.47 -15.91
N ASP A 54 4.16 -2.46 -15.23
CA ASP A 54 4.91 -1.26 -14.85
C ASP A 54 5.96 -1.58 -13.80
N TYR A 55 5.66 -2.49 -12.86
CA TYR A 55 6.61 -2.94 -11.86
C TYR A 55 7.81 -3.62 -12.52
N ASP A 56 7.57 -4.61 -13.39
CA ASP A 56 8.61 -5.42 -14.00
C ASP A 56 9.47 -4.62 -15.01
N SER A 57 8.88 -3.65 -15.71
CA SER A 57 9.57 -2.82 -16.72
C SER A 57 10.19 -1.53 -16.20
N ILE A 58 9.62 -0.93 -15.14
CA ILE A 58 10.05 0.37 -14.60
C ILE A 58 10.54 0.19 -13.17
N THR A 59 9.66 -0.15 -12.22
CA THR A 59 9.98 -0.12 -10.79
C THR A 59 11.16 -1.02 -10.44
N ARG A 60 11.23 -2.22 -11.02
CA ARG A 60 12.33 -3.19 -10.79
C ARG A 60 13.69 -2.65 -11.21
N THR A 61 13.74 -1.70 -12.14
CA THR A 61 14.99 -1.03 -12.57
C THR A 61 15.42 0.11 -11.62
N LEU A 62 14.50 0.60 -10.78
CA LEU A 62 14.70 1.76 -9.91
C LEU A 62 15.01 1.37 -8.46
N ILE A 63 14.62 0.17 -8.03
CA ILE A 63 14.83 -0.30 -6.66
C ILE A 63 16.17 -1.01 -6.51
N SER A 64 16.84 -0.82 -5.38
CA SER A 64 18.14 -1.46 -5.09
C SER A 64 18.01 -2.88 -4.57
N ASP A 65 16.86 -3.22 -3.96
CA ASP A 65 16.59 -4.57 -3.47
C ASP A 65 16.03 -5.44 -4.61
N ASP A 66 16.50 -6.68 -4.73
CA ASP A 66 15.87 -7.68 -5.61
C ASP A 66 14.57 -8.20 -4.96
N VAL A 67 13.48 -7.47 -5.19
CA VAL A 67 12.13 -7.84 -4.73
C VAL A 67 11.24 -8.04 -5.96
N THR A 68 10.66 -9.22 -6.07
CA THR A 68 9.75 -9.56 -7.17
C THR A 68 8.38 -8.91 -6.99
N TYR A 69 7.64 -8.75 -8.09
CA TYR A 69 6.25 -8.29 -8.02
C TYR A 69 5.41 -9.20 -7.11
N GLU A 70 5.63 -10.51 -7.15
CA GLU A 70 4.93 -11.49 -6.30
C GLU A 70 5.16 -11.21 -4.81
N GLN A 71 6.42 -11.02 -4.40
CA GLN A 71 6.77 -10.69 -3.02
C GLN A 71 6.13 -9.37 -2.57
N THR A 72 6.17 -8.36 -3.45
CA THR A 72 5.51 -7.07 -3.22
C THR A 72 4.00 -7.22 -3.06
N SER A 73 3.35 -8.00 -3.93
CA SER A 73 1.90 -8.24 -3.90
C SER A 73 1.45 -8.98 -2.64
N LEU A 74 2.17 -10.03 -2.23
CA LEU A 74 1.90 -10.74 -0.97
C LEU A 74 2.03 -9.81 0.23
N THR A 75 3.06 -8.98 0.25
CA THR A 75 3.31 -8.02 1.34
C THR A 75 2.25 -6.93 1.38
N LEU A 76 1.82 -6.40 0.23
CA LEU A 76 0.74 -5.42 0.16
C LEU A 76 -0.59 -6.01 0.64
N ARG A 77 -0.84 -7.30 0.38
CA ARG A 77 -2.02 -8.00 0.90
C ARG A 77 -1.98 -8.11 2.42
N GLU A 78 -0.82 -8.48 2.99
CA GLU A 78 -0.60 -8.50 4.44
C GLU A 78 -0.79 -7.12 5.08
N ILE A 79 -0.25 -6.06 4.46
CA ILE A 79 -0.43 -4.68 4.89
C ILE A 79 -1.92 -4.31 4.85
N ALA A 80 -2.62 -4.65 3.77
CA ALA A 80 -4.04 -4.37 3.62
C ALA A 80 -4.88 -5.07 4.69
N ASP A 81 -4.54 -6.32 5.03
CA ASP A 81 -5.25 -7.08 6.06
C ASP A 81 -5.01 -6.57 7.48
N LYS A 82 -3.81 -6.07 7.77
CA LYS A 82 -3.44 -5.60 9.11
C LYS A 82 -3.85 -4.17 9.39
N LEU A 83 -3.87 -3.31 8.38
CA LEU A 83 -4.02 -1.86 8.57
C LEU A 83 -5.39 -1.31 8.15
N PHE A 84 -6.20 -2.06 7.39
CA PHE A 84 -7.48 -1.60 6.83
C PHE A 84 -8.57 -2.68 6.91
#